data_AF-A7TRM4-F1
#
_entry.id   AF-A7TRM4-F1
#
_cell.length_a   1.000
_cell.length_b   1.000
_cell.length_c   1.000
_cell.angle_alpha   90.00
_cell.angle_beta   90.00
_cell.angle_gamma   90.00
#
_symmetry.space_group_name_H-M   'P 1'
#
loop_
_entity.id
_entity.type
_entity.pdbx_description
1 polymer ?
#
loop_
_entity_poly.entity_id
_entity_poly.type
_entity_poly.pdbx_seq_one_letter_code
_entity_poly.pdbx_strand_id
1 'polypeptide(L)'
;MGQRGSKVQVTGTDRAILQLKVSKDEIHKYTKKTELLINNERSRLKEMIKNNPKTYKNNASVRFLLKRIHYQEDLLQKASDQLINLENMVSNIEFKLVERRFVEGLKSGNEILKKLNKELANADELMDDVQEQIAYQNEINDILSRSIVGVENFEDEIDRELDDLEQEIIGKPISIDNMPSTEGLPKLEQEIPEEQKIPGETKITEGANRGKVALLAD
;
A
#
# COMPACT_ATOMS: atom_id res chain seq x y z
N MET A 1 4.98 -27.76 -23.25
CA MET A 1 3.66 -27.12 -23.06
C MET A 1 3.77 -25.67 -23.46
N GLY A 2 3.08 -25.24 -24.53
CA GLY A 2 3.17 -23.87 -25.03
C GLY A 2 2.36 -22.92 -24.14
N GLN A 3 3.03 -21.90 -23.59
CA GLN A 3 2.36 -20.75 -22.99
C GLN A 3 1.49 -20.09 -24.07
N ARG A 4 0.17 -20.27 -23.97
CA ARG A 4 -0.79 -19.47 -24.75
C ARG A 4 -0.63 -18.04 -24.26
N GLY A 5 -0.06 -17.17 -25.10
CA GLY A 5 0.07 -15.75 -24.81
C GLY A 5 -1.27 -15.20 -24.35
N SER A 6 -1.31 -14.64 -23.15
CA SER A 6 -2.49 -13.97 -22.61
C SER A 6 -2.87 -12.84 -23.56
N LYS A 7 -4.04 -12.96 -24.21
CA LYS A 7 -4.58 -11.87 -25.01
C LYS A 7 -4.84 -10.70 -24.07
N VAL A 8 -4.11 -9.60 -24.25
CA VAL A 8 -4.36 -8.33 -23.57
C VAL A 8 -5.81 -7.92 -23.88
N GLN A 9 -6.67 -7.94 -22.87
CA GLN A 9 -8.04 -7.51 -23.03
C GLN A 9 -8.10 -6.00 -23.05
N VAL A 10 -8.37 -5.44 -24.22
CA VAL A 10 -8.54 -3.99 -24.40
C VAL A 10 -9.78 -3.55 -23.62
N THR A 11 -9.59 -2.72 -22.60
CA THR A 11 -10.70 -2.21 -21.79
C THR A 11 -11.47 -1.14 -22.56
N GLY A 12 -12.72 -0.86 -22.15
CA GLY A 12 -13.50 0.24 -22.73
C GLY A 12 -12.81 1.60 -22.60
N THR A 13 -12.04 1.80 -21.52
CA THR A 13 -11.23 3.00 -21.30
C THR A 13 -10.07 3.10 -22.28
N ASP A 14 -9.40 1.99 -22.62
CA ASP A 14 -8.31 2.00 -23.60
C ASP A 14 -8.81 2.36 -25.00
N ARG A 15 -10.01 1.87 -25.37
CA ARG A 15 -10.65 2.24 -26.64
C ARG A 15 -11.00 3.73 -26.69
N ALA A 16 -11.50 4.29 -25.60
CA ALA A 16 -11.81 5.72 -25.50
C ALA A 16 -10.54 6.58 -25.62
N ILE A 17 -9.46 6.21 -24.91
CA ILE A 17 -8.17 6.91 -25.01
C ILE A 17 -7.62 6.84 -26.44
N LEU A 18 -7.73 5.69 -27.10
CA LEU A 18 -7.31 5.54 -28.49
C LEU A 18 -8.08 6.48 -29.42
N GLN A 19 -9.41 6.55 -29.29
CA GLN A 19 -10.25 7.44 -30.11
C GLN A 19 -9.91 8.92 -29.88
N LEU A 20 -9.66 9.33 -28.64
CA LEU A 20 -9.23 10.70 -28.32
C LEU A 20 -7.87 11.02 -28.96
N LYS A 21 -6.91 10.09 -28.90
CA LYS A 21 -5.59 10.25 -29.54
C LYS A 21 -5.69 10.36 -31.06
N VAL A 22 -6.49 9.50 -31.69
CA VAL A 22 -6.75 9.58 -33.14
C VAL A 22 -7.37 10.93 -33.51
N SER A 23 -8.37 11.39 -32.75
CA SER A 23 -9.02 12.69 -32.99
C SER A 23 -8.03 13.85 -32.84
N LYS A 24 -7.12 13.79 -31.84
CA LYS A 24 -6.04 14.76 -31.65
C LYS A 24 -5.10 14.82 -32.84
N ASP A 25 -4.70 13.67 -33.36
CA ASP A 25 -3.79 13.58 -34.52
C ASP A 25 -4.48 14.09 -35.80
N GLU A 26 -5.76 13.78 -35.99
CA GLU A 26 -6.55 14.29 -37.10
C GLU A 26 -6.66 15.80 -37.06
N ILE A 27 -6.98 16.39 -35.89
CA ILE A 27 -7.03 17.85 -35.71
C ILE A 27 -5.68 18.47 -36.09
N HIS A 28 -4.56 17.96 -35.59
CA HIS A 28 -3.23 18.46 -35.97
C HIS A 28 -2.97 18.40 -37.48
N LYS A 29 -3.34 17.29 -38.12
CA LYS A 29 -3.19 17.12 -39.56
C LYS A 29 -4.02 18.14 -40.34
N TYR A 30 -5.26 18.38 -39.92
CA TYR A 30 -6.15 19.37 -40.55
C TYR A 30 -5.68 20.81 -40.29
N THR A 31 -5.20 21.12 -39.09
CA THR A 31 -4.59 22.42 -38.73
C THR A 31 -3.42 22.74 -39.67
N LYS A 32 -2.45 21.83 -39.78
CA LYS A 32 -1.27 22.01 -40.65
C LYS A 32 -1.65 22.19 -42.13
N LYS A 33 -2.62 21.40 -42.60
CA LYS A 33 -3.14 21.53 -43.98
C LYS A 33 -3.82 22.88 -44.19
N THR A 34 -4.60 23.34 -43.23
CA THR A 34 -5.34 24.60 -43.29
C THR A 34 -4.40 25.80 -43.25
N GLU A 35 -3.34 25.77 -42.43
CA GLU A 35 -2.30 26.80 -42.40
C GLU A 35 -1.61 26.97 -43.76
N LEU A 36 -1.27 25.85 -44.43
CA LEU A 36 -0.68 25.88 -45.76
C LEU A 36 -1.65 26.48 -46.80
N LEU A 37 -2.94 26.14 -46.71
CA LEU A 37 -3.98 26.75 -47.55
C LEU A 37 -4.09 28.25 -47.30
N ILE A 38 -4.17 28.70 -46.04
CA ILE A 38 -4.21 30.12 -45.68
C ILE A 38 -3.00 30.86 -46.26
N ASN A 39 -1.80 30.29 -46.15
CA ASN A 39 -0.58 30.91 -46.70
C ASN A 39 -0.64 31.05 -48.22
N ASN A 40 -1.09 30.03 -48.94
CA ASN A 40 -1.29 30.09 -50.39
C ASN A 40 -2.35 31.13 -50.78
N GLU A 41 -3.46 31.17 -50.04
CA GLU A 41 -4.54 32.13 -50.26
C GLU A 41 -4.10 33.57 -49.99
N ARG A 42 -3.30 33.80 -48.95
CA ARG A 42 -2.68 35.10 -48.64
C ARG A 42 -1.73 35.54 -49.75
N SER A 43 -0.92 34.65 -50.29
CA SER A 43 -0.04 34.95 -51.44
C SER A 43 -0.85 35.33 -52.67
N ARG A 44 -1.89 34.55 -53.00
CA ARG A 44 -2.81 34.86 -54.09
C ARG A 44 -3.52 36.21 -53.88
N LEU A 45 -3.93 36.51 -52.65
CA LEU A 45 -4.54 37.80 -52.32
C LEU A 45 -3.57 38.97 -52.57
N LYS A 46 -2.31 38.82 -52.17
CA LYS A 46 -1.25 39.83 -52.43
C LYS A 46 -1.03 40.05 -53.92
N GLU A 47 -0.99 38.99 -54.73
CA GLU A 47 -0.87 39.08 -56.19
C GLU A 47 -2.07 39.80 -56.82
N MET A 48 -3.30 39.46 -56.39
CA MET A 48 -4.51 40.11 -56.88
C MET A 48 -4.55 41.61 -56.58
N ILE A 49 -4.04 42.03 -55.42
CA ILE A 49 -3.91 43.44 -55.03
C ILE A 49 -2.85 44.14 -55.89
N LYS A 50 -1.70 43.50 -56.11
CA LYS A 50 -0.60 44.03 -56.94
C LYS A 50 -1.03 44.26 -58.40
N ASN A 51 -1.80 43.33 -58.96
CA ASN A 51 -2.27 43.40 -60.34
C ASN A 51 -3.39 44.45 -60.53
N ASN A 52 -4.15 44.79 -59.49
CA ASN A 52 -5.31 45.71 -59.59
C ASN A 52 -5.32 46.78 -58.47
N PRO A 53 -4.32 47.68 -58.40
CA PRO A 53 -4.13 48.57 -57.26
C PRO A 53 -5.22 49.63 -57.07
N LYS A 54 -6.03 49.95 -58.11
CA LYS A 54 -7.10 50.96 -58.03
C LYS A 54 -8.48 50.36 -57.74
N THR A 55 -8.73 49.12 -58.13
CA THR A 55 -10.04 48.46 -58.09
C THR A 55 -10.11 47.26 -57.15
N TYR A 56 -9.01 46.87 -56.48
CA TYR A 56 -8.98 45.71 -55.59
C TYR A 56 -10.06 45.74 -54.49
N LYS A 57 -10.33 46.91 -53.90
CA LYS A 57 -11.35 47.04 -52.84
C LYS A 57 -12.76 46.79 -53.33
N ASN A 58 -13.07 47.05 -54.60
CA ASN A 58 -14.41 46.86 -55.16
C ASN A 58 -14.57 45.51 -55.88
N ASN A 59 -13.47 44.80 -56.08
CA ASN A 59 -13.50 43.48 -56.70
C ASN A 59 -14.10 42.45 -55.74
N ALA A 60 -15.21 41.83 -56.15
CA ALA A 60 -15.91 40.81 -55.39
C ALA A 60 -15.01 39.61 -55.02
N SER A 61 -14.10 39.22 -55.90
CA SER A 61 -13.20 38.07 -55.72
C SER A 61 -12.19 38.31 -54.58
N VAL A 62 -11.66 39.53 -54.48
CA VAL A 62 -10.71 39.92 -53.41
C VAL A 62 -11.41 39.92 -52.06
N ARG A 63 -12.62 40.48 -51.99
CA ARG A 63 -13.43 40.47 -50.76
C ARG A 63 -13.82 39.06 -50.34
N PHE A 64 -14.21 38.22 -51.30
CA PHE A 64 -14.55 36.82 -51.02
C PHE A 64 -13.35 36.06 -50.47
N LEU A 65 -12.17 36.20 -51.09
CA LEU A 65 -10.95 35.54 -50.63
C LEU A 65 -10.56 35.97 -49.21
N LEU A 66 -10.67 37.28 -48.90
CA LEU A 66 -10.42 37.79 -47.56
C LEU A 66 -11.39 37.22 -46.52
N LYS A 67 -12.70 37.17 -46.84
CA LYS A 67 -13.70 36.54 -45.97
C LYS A 67 -13.41 35.06 -45.74
N ARG A 68 -12.97 34.36 -46.78
CA ARG A 68 -12.60 32.94 -46.69
C ARG A 68 -11.39 32.72 -45.79
N ILE A 69 -10.35 33.55 -45.91
CA ILE A 69 -9.18 33.51 -45.03
C ILE A 69 -9.60 33.72 -43.57
N HIS A 70 -10.40 34.75 -43.27
CA HIS A 70 -10.87 35.00 -41.91
C HIS A 70 -11.71 33.84 -41.35
N TYR A 71 -12.54 33.21 -42.17
CA TYR A 71 -13.29 32.03 -41.76
C TYR A 71 -12.38 30.83 -41.46
N GLN A 72 -11.33 30.62 -42.26
CA GLN A 72 -10.34 29.57 -42.01
C GLN A 72 -9.52 29.84 -40.74
N GLU A 73 -9.21 31.10 -40.44
CA GLU A 73 -8.56 31.51 -39.19
C GLU A 73 -9.44 31.27 -37.97
N ASP A 74 -10.74 31.61 -38.03
CA ASP A 74 -11.72 31.31 -36.98
C ASP A 74 -11.86 29.80 -36.76
N LEU A 75 -11.87 29.00 -37.84
CA LEU A 75 -11.88 27.55 -37.74
C LEU A 75 -10.60 27.01 -37.09
N LEU A 76 -9.44 27.59 -37.37
CA LEU A 76 -8.17 27.23 -36.75
C LEU A 76 -8.17 27.52 -35.25
N GLN A 77 -8.74 28.66 -34.84
CA GLN A 77 -8.91 29.02 -33.44
C GLN A 77 -9.81 28.01 -32.72
N LYS A 78 -10.96 27.67 -33.31
CA LYS A 78 -11.86 26.63 -32.78
C LYS A 78 -11.18 25.26 -32.68
N ALA A 79 -10.33 24.91 -33.65
CA ALA A 79 -9.57 23.67 -33.61
C ALA A 79 -8.57 23.65 -32.43
N SER A 80 -7.92 24.78 -32.14
CA SER A 80 -7.04 24.93 -30.96
C SER A 80 -7.82 24.79 -29.64
N ASP A 81 -9.01 25.39 -29.55
CA ASP A 81 -9.86 25.25 -28.35
C ASP A 81 -10.29 23.78 -28.15
N GLN A 82 -10.66 23.09 -29.24
CA GLN A 82 -11.00 21.67 -29.18
C GLN A 82 -9.80 20.80 -28.79
N LEU A 83 -8.59 21.16 -29.23
CA LEU A 83 -7.37 20.44 -28.84
C LEU A 83 -7.17 20.49 -27.31
N ILE A 84 -7.33 21.67 -26.70
CA ILE A 84 -7.25 21.86 -25.25
C ILE A 84 -8.33 21.02 -24.55
N ASN A 85 -9.55 21.02 -25.09
CA ASN A 85 -10.65 20.22 -24.52
C ASN A 85 -10.36 18.71 -24.57
N LEU A 86 -9.79 18.21 -25.67
CA LEU A 86 -9.38 16.80 -25.78
C LEU A 86 -8.26 16.45 -24.81
N GLU A 87 -7.28 17.33 -24.61
CA GLU A 87 -6.21 17.12 -23.63
C GLU A 87 -6.77 17.08 -22.20
N ASN A 88 -7.70 17.97 -21.86
CA ASN A 88 -8.41 17.92 -20.58
C ASN A 88 -9.20 16.62 -20.42
N MET A 89 -9.86 16.14 -21.48
CA MET A 89 -10.63 14.89 -21.43
C MET A 89 -9.72 13.67 -21.21
N VAL A 90 -8.52 13.64 -21.82
CA VAL A 90 -7.53 12.58 -21.56
C VAL A 90 -7.05 12.62 -20.11
N SER A 91 -6.65 13.79 -19.61
CA SER A 91 -6.23 13.95 -18.20
C SER A 91 -7.32 13.54 -17.21
N ASN A 92 -8.58 13.87 -17.51
CA ASN A 92 -9.72 13.46 -16.68
C ASN A 92 -9.89 11.93 -16.66
N ILE A 93 -9.74 11.24 -17.80
CA ILE A 93 -9.82 9.78 -17.85
C ILE A 93 -8.67 9.14 -17.05
N GLU A 94 -7.46 9.68 -17.17
CA GLU A 94 -6.31 9.20 -16.40
C GLU A 94 -6.54 9.38 -14.90
N PHE A 95 -7.06 10.54 -14.48
CA PHE A 95 -7.44 10.77 -13.09
C PHE A 95 -8.51 9.78 -12.62
N LYS A 96 -9.55 9.54 -13.42
CA LYS A 96 -10.60 8.54 -13.09
C LYS A 96 -10.05 7.12 -12.97
N LEU A 97 -9.02 6.77 -13.74
CA LEU A 97 -8.35 5.47 -13.62
C LEU A 97 -7.60 5.35 -12.28
N VAL A 98 -6.92 6.42 -11.85
CA VAL A 98 -6.24 6.47 -10.55
C VAL A 98 -7.26 6.45 -9.42
N GLU A 99 -8.34 7.23 -9.51
CA GLU A 99 -9.43 7.24 -8.53
C GLU A 99 -10.04 5.85 -8.35
N ARG A 100 -10.28 5.12 -9.44
CA ARG A 100 -10.78 3.73 -9.36
C ARG A 100 -9.80 2.83 -8.58
N ARG A 101 -8.51 2.90 -8.88
CA ARG A 101 -7.49 2.13 -8.16
C ARG A 101 -7.41 2.49 -6.69
N PHE A 102 -7.55 3.78 -6.36
CA PHE A 102 -7.60 4.24 -4.98
C PHE A 102 -8.79 3.66 -4.21
N VAL A 103 -9.98 3.69 -4.81
CA VAL A 103 -11.20 3.10 -4.23
C VAL A 103 -11.06 1.58 -4.08
N GLU A 104 -10.49 0.88 -5.05
CA GLU A 104 -10.20 -0.56 -4.96
C GLU A 104 -9.22 -0.85 -3.82
N GLY A 105 -8.19 -0.02 -3.64
CA GLY A 105 -7.24 -0.10 -2.52
C GLY A 105 -7.91 0.10 -1.16
N LEU A 106 -8.78 1.11 -1.01
CA LEU A 106 -9.57 1.33 0.20
C LEU A 106 -10.51 0.17 0.50
N LYS A 107 -11.13 -0.41 -0.53
CA LYS A 107 -12.00 -1.58 -0.38
C LYS A 107 -11.21 -2.79 0.12
N SER A 108 -10.06 -3.08 -0.48
CA SER A 108 -9.18 -4.15 -0.03
C SER A 108 -8.68 -3.93 1.40
N GLY A 109 -8.33 -2.69 1.76
CA GLY A 109 -7.95 -2.33 3.13
C GLY A 109 -9.09 -2.56 4.12
N ASN A 110 -10.31 -2.15 3.79
CA ASN A 110 -11.49 -2.38 4.62
C ASN A 110 -11.80 -3.87 4.78
N GLU A 111 -11.66 -4.67 3.72
CA GLU A 111 -11.83 -6.13 3.79
C GLU A 111 -10.81 -6.78 4.75
N ILE A 112 -9.55 -6.33 4.73
CA ILE A 112 -8.52 -6.81 5.69
C ILE A 112 -8.86 -6.37 7.11
N LEU A 113 -9.24 -5.10 7.31
CA LEU A 113 -9.65 -4.59 8.63
C LEU A 113 -10.84 -5.36 9.18
N LYS A 114 -11.81 -5.75 8.35
CA LYS A 114 -12.95 -6.59 8.75
C LYS A 114 -12.50 -7.99 9.19
N LYS A 115 -11.55 -8.60 8.48
CA LYS A 115 -10.99 -9.90 8.86
C LYS A 115 -10.25 -9.81 10.19
N LEU A 116 -9.39 -8.80 10.36
CA LEU A 116 -8.65 -8.56 11.58
C LEU A 116 -9.59 -8.31 12.77
N ASN A 117 -10.62 -7.48 12.58
CA ASN A 117 -11.59 -7.20 13.63
C ASN A 117 -12.40 -8.46 14.01
N LYS A 118 -12.71 -9.33 13.04
CA LYS A 118 -13.36 -10.61 13.32
C LYS A 118 -12.48 -11.55 14.12
N GLU A 119 -11.19 -11.63 13.81
CA GLU A 119 -10.23 -12.44 14.57
C GLU A 119 -10.07 -11.93 16.01
N LEU A 120 -10.00 -10.61 16.20
CA LEU A 120 -9.95 -9.99 17.53
C LEU A 120 -11.24 -10.26 18.33
N ALA A 121 -12.41 -10.04 17.73
CA ALA A 121 -13.68 -10.30 18.41
C ALA A 121 -13.85 -11.79 18.82
N ASN A 122 -13.40 -12.73 17.99
CA ASN A 122 -13.40 -14.15 18.34
C ASN A 122 -12.41 -14.46 19.49
N ALA A 123 -11.30 -13.73 19.59
CA ALA A 123 -10.35 -13.90 20.68
C ALA A 123 -10.91 -13.37 22.00
N ASP A 124 -11.64 -12.26 21.98
CA ASP A 124 -12.36 -11.74 23.15
C ASP A 124 -13.46 -12.73 23.60
N GLU A 125 -14.24 -13.31 22.68
CA GLU A 125 -15.24 -14.34 23.00
C GLU A 125 -14.60 -15.61 23.60
N LEU A 126 -13.48 -16.06 23.03
CA LEU A 126 -12.73 -17.19 23.59
C LEU A 126 -12.11 -16.85 24.96
N MET A 127 -11.66 -15.61 25.17
CA MET A 127 -11.14 -15.16 26.48
C MET A 127 -12.24 -15.19 27.54
N ASP A 128 -13.45 -14.75 27.21
CA ASP A 128 -14.60 -14.80 28.10
C ASP A 128 -14.98 -16.26 28.42
N ASP A 129 -15.04 -17.14 27.41
CA ASP A 129 -15.30 -18.59 27.59
C ASP A 129 -14.23 -19.27 28.47
N VAL A 130 -12.95 -18.92 28.28
CA VAL A 130 -11.84 -19.44 29.09
C VAL A 130 -11.92 -18.94 30.52
N GLN A 131 -12.28 -17.67 30.73
CA GLN A 131 -12.50 -17.13 32.08
C GLN A 131 -13.67 -17.82 32.79
N GLU A 132 -14.77 -18.08 32.09
CA GLU A 132 -15.91 -18.84 32.64
C GLU A 132 -15.50 -20.27 32.99
N GLN A 133 -14.73 -20.95 32.13
CA GLN A 133 -14.21 -22.29 32.43
C GLN A 133 -13.24 -22.31 33.61
N ILE A 134 -12.36 -21.31 33.74
CA ILE A 134 -11.47 -21.16 34.90
C ILE A 134 -12.30 -20.92 36.16
N ALA A 135 -13.32 -20.06 36.11
CA ALA A 135 -14.20 -19.81 37.24
C ALA A 135 -14.97 -21.07 37.66
N TYR A 136 -15.48 -21.84 36.70
CA TYR A 136 -16.14 -23.12 36.94
C TYR A 136 -15.18 -24.18 37.52
N GLN A 137 -13.94 -24.25 37.04
CA GLN A 137 -12.92 -25.13 37.60
C GLN A 137 -12.56 -24.75 39.03
N ASN A 138 -12.49 -23.44 39.32
CA ASN A 138 -12.26 -22.95 40.68
C ASN A 138 -13.46 -23.26 41.59
N GLU A 139 -14.69 -23.15 41.09
CA GLU A 139 -15.89 -23.56 41.84
C GLU A 139 -15.89 -25.07 42.12
N ILE A 140 -15.51 -25.91 41.16
CA ILE A 140 -15.32 -27.35 41.38
C ILE A 140 -14.24 -27.60 42.42
N ASN A 141 -13.09 -26.94 42.32
CA ASN A 141 -12.00 -27.08 43.28
C ASN A 141 -12.45 -26.64 44.68
N ASP A 142 -13.19 -25.54 44.80
CA ASP A 142 -13.75 -25.06 46.06
C ASP A 142 -14.78 -26.04 46.63
N ILE A 143 -15.64 -26.65 45.80
CA ILE A 143 -16.61 -27.66 46.23
C ILE A 143 -15.89 -28.95 46.65
N LEU A 144 -14.91 -29.42 45.89
CA LEU A 144 -14.08 -30.57 46.25
C LEU A 144 -13.34 -30.31 47.55
N SER A 145 -12.72 -29.15 47.70
CA SER A 145 -12.02 -28.75 48.93
C SER A 145 -13.00 -28.68 50.11
N ARG A 146 -14.17 -28.06 49.95
CA ARG A 146 -15.22 -28.04 50.99
C ARG A 146 -15.79 -29.43 51.31
N SER A 147 -15.86 -30.33 50.33
CA SER A 147 -16.29 -31.72 50.50
C SER A 147 -15.22 -32.57 51.18
N ILE A 148 -13.94 -32.27 50.95
CA ILE A 148 -12.80 -32.94 51.59
C ILE A 148 -12.61 -32.44 53.04
N VAL A 149 -12.94 -31.16 53.32
CA VAL A 149 -12.96 -30.58 54.67
C VAL A 149 -13.98 -31.24 55.61
N GLY A 150 -14.89 -32.11 55.11
CA GLY A 150 -15.74 -32.98 55.93
C GLY A 150 -15.07 -34.27 56.43
N VAL A 151 -13.82 -34.52 56.07
CA VAL A 151 -13.04 -35.71 56.42
C VAL A 151 -11.69 -35.25 57.00
N GLU A 152 -11.72 -34.75 58.25
CA GLU A 152 -10.61 -34.11 58.99
C GLU A 152 -9.28 -34.90 59.10
N ASN A 153 -9.16 -36.10 58.51
CA ASN A 153 -8.06 -37.02 58.75
C ASN A 153 -7.15 -37.28 57.54
N PHE A 154 -7.46 -36.73 56.36
CA PHE A 154 -6.65 -36.98 55.15
C PHE A 154 -5.57 -35.92 54.90
N GLU A 155 -5.78 -34.66 55.27
CA GLU A 155 -4.74 -33.60 55.10
C GLU A 155 -3.49 -33.92 55.94
N ASP A 156 -3.66 -34.28 57.22
CA ASP A 156 -2.56 -34.70 58.10
C ASP A 156 -1.88 -36.01 57.65
N GLU A 157 -2.59 -36.90 56.95
CA GLU A 157 -2.06 -38.16 56.42
C GLU A 157 -1.29 -37.93 55.11
N ILE A 158 -1.81 -37.04 54.25
CA ILE A 158 -1.16 -36.60 53.00
C ILE A 158 0.10 -35.79 53.31
N ASP A 159 0.07 -34.88 54.28
CA ASP A 159 1.25 -34.13 54.72
C ASP A 159 2.35 -35.06 55.24
N ARG A 160 1.99 -36.11 55.99
CA ARG A 160 2.94 -37.16 56.42
C ARG A 160 3.46 -37.99 55.26
N GLU A 161 2.61 -38.37 54.31
CA GLU A 161 3.01 -39.15 53.13
C GLU A 161 3.92 -38.31 52.21
N LEU A 162 3.68 -37.01 52.10
CA LEU A 162 4.54 -36.05 51.41
C LEU A 162 5.87 -35.87 52.14
N ASP A 163 5.88 -35.72 53.46
CA ASP A 163 7.10 -35.65 54.27
C ASP A 163 7.91 -36.96 54.17
N ASP A 164 7.25 -38.12 54.13
CA ASP A 164 7.86 -39.43 53.95
C ASP A 164 8.44 -39.59 52.53
N LEU A 165 7.73 -39.11 51.49
CA LEU A 165 8.23 -39.06 50.10
C LEU A 165 9.38 -38.05 49.95
N GLU A 166 9.31 -36.91 50.63
CA GLU A 166 10.40 -35.93 50.68
C GLU A 166 11.61 -36.55 51.39
N GLN A 167 11.41 -37.32 52.47
CA GLN A 167 12.47 -38.11 53.09
C GLN A 167 12.91 -39.31 52.25
N GLU A 168 12.10 -39.87 51.36
CA GLU A 168 12.53 -40.94 50.46
C GLU A 168 13.35 -40.39 49.28
N ILE A 169 13.00 -39.19 48.80
CA ILE A 169 13.67 -38.50 47.69
C ILE A 169 14.91 -37.73 48.16
N ILE A 170 14.83 -37.05 49.32
CA ILE A 170 15.89 -36.22 49.91
C ILE A 170 16.68 -37.00 50.99
N GLY A 171 16.11 -38.02 51.61
CA GLY A 171 16.76 -38.86 52.62
C GLY A 171 17.58 -39.99 52.01
N LYS A 172 18.69 -39.58 51.40
CA LYS A 172 20.02 -40.02 51.82
C LYS A 172 20.97 -38.85 51.55
N PRO A 173 21.63 -38.25 52.56
CA PRO A 173 22.88 -37.59 52.27
C PRO A 173 23.78 -38.67 51.68
N ILE A 174 24.08 -38.56 50.40
CA ILE A 174 25.14 -39.36 49.78
C ILE A 174 26.40 -39.04 50.58
N SER A 175 26.80 -39.95 51.46
CA SER A 175 28.14 -39.94 52.04
C SER A 175 29.11 -39.94 50.87
N ILE A 176 29.82 -38.83 50.71
CA ILE A 176 30.75 -38.55 49.62
C ILE A 176 32.07 -39.34 49.79
N ASP A 177 32.02 -40.50 50.45
CA ASP A 177 33.19 -41.18 51.01
C ASP A 177 33.62 -42.43 50.23
N ASN A 178 33.07 -42.68 49.03
CA ASN A 178 33.62 -43.70 48.12
C ASN A 178 33.20 -43.51 46.66
N MET A 179 33.64 -42.41 46.05
CA MET A 179 33.75 -42.33 44.60
C MET A 179 35.24 -42.53 44.24
N PRO A 180 35.61 -43.47 43.35
CA PRO A 180 37.00 -43.63 42.95
C PRO A 180 37.49 -42.33 42.28
N SER A 181 38.69 -41.90 42.66
CA SER A 181 39.38 -40.72 42.14
C SER A 181 39.33 -40.68 40.61
N THR A 182 38.89 -39.55 40.02
CA THR A 182 38.86 -39.34 38.57
C THR A 182 40.21 -38.84 38.03
N GLU A 183 41.32 -39.33 38.55
CA GLU A 183 42.64 -39.11 37.94
C GLU A 183 42.78 -40.04 36.73
N GLY A 184 42.50 -39.50 35.53
CA GLY A 184 42.89 -40.15 34.27
C GLY A 184 41.80 -40.28 33.19
N LEU A 185 40.66 -39.59 33.30
CA LEU A 185 39.70 -39.52 32.18
C LEU A 185 39.99 -38.30 31.29
N PRO A 186 40.03 -38.46 29.95
CA PRO A 186 40.29 -37.36 29.02
C PRO A 186 39.16 -36.32 29.10
N LYS A 187 39.54 -35.03 29.17
CA LYS A 187 38.59 -33.91 29.04
C LYS A 187 37.87 -34.03 27.70
N LEU A 188 36.56 -34.26 27.72
CA LEU A 188 35.72 -33.93 26.58
C LEU A 188 35.66 -32.40 26.49
N GLU A 189 36.38 -31.84 25.52
CA GLU A 189 36.15 -30.49 25.04
C GLU A 189 34.72 -30.43 24.48
N GLN A 190 33.82 -29.82 25.25
CA GLN A 190 32.55 -29.36 24.73
C GLN A 190 32.84 -28.08 23.93
N GLU A 191 33.02 -28.23 22.61
CA GLU A 191 32.87 -27.11 21.69
C GLU A 191 31.44 -26.57 21.81
N ILE A 192 31.32 -25.45 22.51
CA ILE A 192 30.12 -24.61 22.45
C ILE A 192 30.20 -23.92 21.07
N PRO A 193 29.23 -24.13 20.16
CA PRO A 193 29.24 -23.41 18.89
C PRO A 193 29.15 -21.91 19.14
N GLU A 194 30.15 -21.17 18.66
CA GLU A 194 30.18 -19.71 18.68
C GLU A 194 28.91 -19.14 18.02
N GLU A 195 28.16 -18.38 18.81
CA GLU A 195 27.06 -17.56 18.34
C GLU A 195 27.60 -16.48 17.39
N GLN A 196 27.22 -16.59 16.12
CA GLN A 196 27.61 -15.67 15.06
C GLN A 196 27.09 -14.26 15.37
N LYS A 197 28.00 -13.36 15.75
CA LYS A 197 27.75 -11.92 15.74
C LYS A 197 27.45 -11.45 14.32
N ILE A 198 26.22 -11.00 14.12
CA ILE A 198 25.79 -10.24 12.94
C ILE A 198 26.47 -8.85 13.01
N PRO A 199 27.25 -8.42 12.01
CA PRO A 199 27.84 -7.10 12.00
C PRO A 199 26.91 -6.11 11.30
N GLY A 200 26.40 -5.11 12.04
CA GLY A 200 25.74 -3.97 11.40
C GLY A 200 24.81 -3.16 12.27
N GLU A 201 25.34 -2.45 13.27
CA GLU A 201 24.68 -1.22 13.74
C GLU A 201 25.68 -0.07 13.81
N THR A 202 25.47 0.84 12.87
CA THR A 202 26.20 2.07 12.65
C THR A 202 26.02 3.00 13.85
N LYS A 203 27.15 3.48 14.38
CA LYS A 203 27.21 4.55 15.39
C LYS A 203 26.43 5.78 14.90
N ILE A 204 25.35 6.11 15.59
CA ILE A 204 24.77 7.46 15.59
C ILE A 204 25.59 8.28 16.58
N THR A 205 26.36 9.23 16.06
CA THR A 205 27.06 10.23 16.86
C THR A 205 26.03 11.23 17.39
N GLU A 206 25.78 11.21 18.70
CA GLU A 206 25.07 12.29 19.40
C GLU A 206 25.93 13.57 19.37
N GLY A 207 25.59 14.46 18.45
CA GLY A 207 26.00 15.85 18.47
C GLY A 207 25.14 16.63 19.47
N ALA A 208 25.75 17.02 20.58
CA ALA A 208 25.21 17.98 21.52
C ALA A 208 24.94 19.33 20.83
N ASN A 209 23.67 19.66 20.58
CA ASN A 209 23.22 21.06 20.51
C ASN A 209 21.70 21.14 20.67
N ARG A 210 21.23 21.46 21.88
CA ARG A 210 19.88 22.01 22.07
C ARG A 210 20.01 23.40 22.68
N GLY A 211 19.97 24.37 21.78
CA GLY A 211 19.74 25.76 22.10
C GLY A 211 18.40 25.93 22.81
N LYS A 212 18.42 26.80 23.82
CA LYS A 212 17.26 27.38 24.48
C LYS A 212 16.26 27.90 23.45
N VAL A 213 15.00 27.51 23.56
CA VAL A 213 13.88 28.32 23.07
C VAL A 213 12.80 28.31 24.14
N ALA A 214 12.35 29.51 24.47
CA ALA A 214 11.54 29.88 25.62
C ALA A 214 10.14 29.25 25.60
N LEU A 215 9.70 28.84 26.79
CA LEU A 215 8.30 28.74 27.16
C LEU A 215 7.73 30.17 27.23
N LEU A 216 6.80 30.50 26.33
CA LEU A 216 5.88 31.61 26.49
C LEU A 216 4.56 31.00 26.97
N ALA A 217 4.30 31.17 28.25
CA ALA A 217 2.97 31.12 28.84
C ALA A 217 2.71 32.52 29.40
N ASP A 218 1.76 33.23 28.78
CA ASP A 218 0.79 34.16 29.36
C ASP A 218 -0.23 34.52 28.27
#